data_AF-A0A317WKJ6-F1
#
_entry.id   AF-A0A317WKJ6-F1
#
_cell.length_a   1.000
_cell.length_b   1.000
_cell.length_c   1.000
_cell.angle_alpha   90.00
_cell.angle_beta   90.00
_cell.angle_gamma   90.00
#
_symmetry.space_group_name_H-M   'P 1'
#
loop_
_entity.id
_entity.type
_entity.pdbx_description
1 polymer ?
#
loop_
_entity_poly.entity_id
_entity_poly.type
_entity_poly.pdbx_seq_one_letter_code
_entity_poly.pdbx_strand_id
1 'polypeptide(L)'
;MSTDFESFGPGKTRKRSMAPLLGQGLFTVDGEKWRHARNLLRPLFGKSNITDLTLAHKYMEMVLDFTIPNDDATWSGWTGPIDLKGLFERFTMDTATEAIFGRSVNSQLWAKASNSEGK
;
A
#
# COMPACT_ATOMS: atom_id res chain seq x y z
N MET A 1 5.58 26.15 18.62
CA MET A 1 5.20 25.83 17.23
C MET A 1 6.34 26.30 16.35
N SER A 2 7.05 25.40 15.67
CA SER A 2 8.26 25.74 14.91
C SER A 2 7.90 26.65 13.74
N THR A 3 8.53 27.82 13.64
CA THR A 3 8.25 28.85 12.63
C THR A 3 9.14 28.75 11.38
N ASP A 4 10.05 27.77 11.34
CA ASP A 4 11.06 27.67 10.29
C ASP A 4 10.94 26.37 9.48
N PHE A 5 9.76 26.12 8.91
CA PHE A 5 9.53 24.93 8.09
C PHE A 5 10.37 24.89 6.80
N GLU A 6 10.91 26.03 6.35
CA GLU A 6 11.72 26.11 5.14
C GLU A 6 13.18 25.67 5.34
N SER A 7 13.69 25.66 6.58
CA SER A 7 15.05 25.20 6.88
C SER A 7 15.19 23.69 7.10
N PHE A 8 14.07 22.95 7.20
CA PHE A 8 14.07 21.50 7.41
C PHE A 8 13.57 20.72 6.17
N GLY A 9 14.51 20.20 5.37
CA GLY A 9 14.25 19.24 4.28
C GLY A 9 14.61 17.80 4.65
N PRO A 10 14.25 16.78 3.83
CA PRO A 10 14.78 15.43 3.99
C PRO A 10 16.31 15.46 3.98
N GLY A 11 16.90 15.17 5.13
CA GLY A 11 18.34 15.26 5.35
C GLY A 11 19.17 14.47 4.33
N LYS A 12 20.46 14.83 4.21
CA LYS A 12 21.40 14.26 3.22
C LYS A 12 21.38 12.73 3.15
N THR A 13 21.18 12.07 4.29
CA THR A 13 21.09 10.60 4.39
C THR A 13 19.94 10.02 3.56
N ARG A 14 18.73 10.60 3.65
CA ARG A 14 17.54 10.11 2.92
C ARG A 14 17.72 10.27 1.42
N LYS A 15 18.28 11.41 0.99
CA LYS A 15 18.59 11.63 -0.42
C LYS A 15 19.58 10.60 -0.95
N ARG A 16 20.67 10.38 -0.21
CA ARG A 16 21.72 9.42 -0.61
C ARG A 16 21.20 7.98 -0.69
N SER A 17 20.34 7.56 0.23
CA SER A 17 19.81 6.20 0.23
C SER A 17 18.69 5.98 -0.78
N MET A 18 17.81 6.96 -1.00
CA MET A 18 16.61 6.78 -1.82
C MET A 18 16.78 7.24 -3.28
N ALA A 19 17.70 8.17 -3.57
CA ALA A 19 17.89 8.69 -4.93
C ALA A 19 18.29 7.64 -5.99
N PRO A 20 19.11 6.60 -5.68
CA PRO A 20 19.44 5.58 -6.68
C PRO A 20 18.23 4.80 -7.20
N LEU A 21 17.22 4.59 -6.35
CA LEU A 21 16.01 3.85 -6.70
C LEU A 21 14.91 4.76 -7.23
N LEU A 22 14.65 5.88 -6.56
CA LEU A 22 13.49 6.74 -6.82
C LEU A 22 13.80 7.99 -7.64
N GLY A 23 15.08 8.26 -7.93
CA GLY A 23 15.51 9.46 -8.62
C GLY A 23 15.25 10.74 -7.83
N GLN A 24 15.03 11.85 -8.53
CA GLN A 24 14.61 13.12 -7.95
C GLN A 24 13.08 13.19 -7.88
N GLY A 25 12.53 13.06 -6.68
CA GLY A 25 11.09 13.06 -6.42
C GLY A 25 10.78 13.42 -4.98
N LEU A 26 9.52 13.26 -4.55
CA LEU A 26 9.00 13.71 -3.25
C LEU A 26 9.87 13.31 -2.04
N PHE A 27 10.56 12.17 -2.11
CA PHE A 27 11.40 11.65 -1.03
C PHE A 27 12.85 12.17 -1.04
N THR A 28 13.29 12.79 -2.14
CA THR A 28 14.70 13.10 -2.41
C THR A 28 14.97 14.57 -2.77
N VAL A 29 13.94 15.39 -2.96
CA VAL A 29 14.05 16.84 -3.23
C VAL A 29 13.48 17.68 -2.08
N ASP A 30 13.93 18.94 -1.99
CA ASP A 30 13.52 19.91 -0.96
C ASP A 30 13.00 21.21 -1.60
N GLY A 31 12.46 22.11 -0.76
CA GLY A 31 12.09 23.47 -1.15
C GLY A 31 11.02 23.51 -2.23
N GLU A 32 11.22 24.36 -3.24
CA GLU A 32 10.28 24.53 -4.35
C GLU A 32 9.99 23.23 -5.11
N LYS A 33 11.02 22.41 -5.38
CA LYS A 33 10.85 21.14 -6.09
C LYS A 33 9.95 20.17 -5.31
N TRP A 34 10.11 20.14 -3.99
CA TRP A 34 9.26 19.33 -3.12
C TRP A 34 7.84 19.88 -3.06
N ARG A 35 7.69 21.20 -2.93
CA ARG A 35 6.39 21.87 -2.91
C ARG A 35 5.62 21.60 -4.20
N HIS A 36 6.29 21.67 -5.35
CA HIS A 36 5.72 21.34 -6.65
C HIS A 36 5.28 19.86 -6.71
N ALA A 37 6.17 18.91 -6.39
CA ALA A 37 5.83 17.49 -6.39
C ALA A 37 4.67 17.15 -5.43
N ARG A 38 4.64 17.76 -4.24
CA ARG A 38 3.56 17.60 -3.27
C ARG A 38 2.24 18.16 -3.78
N ASN A 39 2.26 19.32 -4.42
CA ASN A 39 1.05 19.92 -4.98
C ASN A 39 0.42 19.06 -6.08
N LEU A 40 1.25 18.37 -6.89
CA LEU A 40 0.77 17.41 -7.88
C LEU A 40 0.08 16.20 -7.24
N LEU A 41 0.60 15.69 -6.12
CA LEU A 41 0.05 14.49 -5.45
C LEU A 41 -1.10 14.80 -4.49
N ARG A 42 -1.22 16.04 -4.01
CA ARG A 42 -2.23 16.45 -3.02
C ARG A 42 -3.66 16.02 -3.35
N PRO A 43 -4.14 16.10 -4.62
CA PRO A 43 -5.48 15.67 -4.97
C PRO A 43 -5.76 14.19 -4.70
N LEU A 44 -4.74 13.33 -4.76
CA LEU A 44 -4.89 11.89 -4.48
C LEU A 44 -5.34 11.63 -3.04
N PHE A 45 -4.95 12.51 -2.11
CA PHE A 45 -5.28 12.45 -0.68
C PHE A 45 -6.46 13.36 -0.32
N GLY A 46 -7.32 13.67 -1.29
CA GLY A 46 -8.57 14.38 -1.02
C GLY A 46 -9.45 13.61 -0.04
N LYS A 47 -10.21 14.32 0.81
CA LYS A 47 -11.06 13.71 1.84
C LYS A 47 -12.00 12.65 1.25
N SER A 48 -12.60 12.93 0.09
CA SER A 48 -13.48 12.00 -0.63
C SER A 48 -12.81 10.66 -0.93
N ASN A 49 -11.54 10.68 -1.35
CA ASN A 49 -10.78 9.48 -1.70
C ASN A 49 -10.37 8.69 -0.45
N ILE A 50 -10.05 9.40 0.66
CA ILE A 50 -9.66 8.75 1.92
C ILE A 50 -10.85 8.11 2.62
N THR A 51 -12.03 8.73 2.52
CA THR A 51 -13.26 8.20 3.12
C THR A 51 -13.92 7.09 2.31
N ASP A 52 -13.51 6.90 1.06
CA ASP A 52 -13.99 5.80 0.24
C ASP A 52 -13.28 4.50 0.63
N LEU A 53 -13.96 3.72 1.47
CA LEU A 53 -13.46 2.44 1.95
C LEU A 53 -13.76 1.28 0.99
N THR A 54 -14.42 1.53 -0.15
CA THR A 54 -14.83 0.48 -1.09
C THR A 54 -13.61 -0.31 -1.58
N LEU A 55 -12.52 0.39 -1.85
CA LEU A 55 -11.28 -0.24 -2.30
C LEU A 55 -10.65 -1.12 -1.22
N ALA A 56 -10.55 -0.60 0.01
CA ALA A 56 -10.02 -1.36 1.14
C ALA A 56 -10.89 -2.57 1.45
N HIS A 57 -12.22 -2.42 1.37
CA HIS A 57 -13.17 -3.50 1.59
C HIS A 57 -12.99 -4.63 0.57
N LYS A 58 -13.00 -4.32 -0.74
CA LYS A 58 -12.75 -5.27 -1.84
C LYS A 58 -11.49 -6.10 -1.61
N TYR A 59 -10.39 -5.45 -1.22
CA TYR A 59 -9.13 -6.16 -0.98
C TYR A 59 -9.08 -6.91 0.34
N MET A 60 -9.83 -6.47 1.34
CA MET A 60 -9.96 -7.19 2.60
C MET A 60 -10.78 -8.47 2.42
N GLU A 61 -11.83 -8.44 1.61
CA GLU A 61 -12.59 -9.65 1.24
C GLU A 61 -11.68 -10.71 0.61
N MET A 62 -10.75 -10.33 -0.27
CA MET A 62 -9.77 -11.25 -0.84
C MET A 62 -8.83 -11.85 0.21
N VAL A 63 -8.42 -11.07 1.22
CA VAL A 63 -7.63 -11.59 2.34
C VAL A 63 -8.45 -12.58 3.15
N LEU A 64 -9.72 -12.27 3.42
CA LEU A 64 -10.63 -13.15 4.16
C LEU A 64 -10.83 -14.48 3.42
N ASP A 65 -11.09 -14.44 2.10
CA ASP A 65 -11.20 -15.61 1.22
C ASP A 65 -9.95 -16.49 1.22
N PHE A 66 -8.77 -15.93 1.52
CA PHE A 66 -7.53 -16.69 1.63
C PHE A 66 -7.40 -17.39 2.99
N THR A 67 -8.01 -16.82 4.03
CA THR A 67 -7.83 -17.26 5.42
C THR A 67 -8.97 -18.16 5.91
N ILE A 68 -10.19 -17.92 5.44
CA ILE A 68 -11.38 -18.63 5.85
C ILE A 68 -11.61 -19.79 4.87
N PRO A 69 -11.71 -21.04 5.35
CA PRO A 69 -12.11 -22.16 4.51
C PRO A 69 -13.55 -21.97 4.04
N ASN A 70 -13.73 -21.65 2.76
CA ASN A 70 -15.05 -21.66 2.14
C ASN A 70 -15.47 -23.13 1.95
N ASP A 71 -16.68 -23.48 2.38
CA ASP A 71 -17.31 -24.80 2.23
C ASP A 71 -16.80 -25.96 3.11
N ASP A 72 -16.17 -25.66 4.26
CA ASP A 72 -15.92 -26.69 5.28
C ASP A 72 -17.04 -26.69 6.34
N ALA A 73 -17.97 -27.62 6.22
CA ALA A 73 -19.08 -27.81 7.18
C ALA A 73 -18.59 -28.18 8.60
N THR A 74 -17.32 -28.54 8.77
CA THR A 74 -16.70 -28.86 10.05
C THR A 74 -15.89 -27.70 10.63
N TRP A 75 -15.88 -26.54 9.97
CA TRP A 75 -15.12 -25.38 10.41
C TRP A 75 -15.60 -24.89 11.78
N SER A 76 -14.67 -24.80 12.73
CA SER A 76 -14.92 -24.41 14.12
C SER A 76 -15.11 -22.90 14.32
N GLY A 77 -15.07 -22.11 13.24
CA GLY A 77 -15.01 -20.65 13.26
C GLY A 77 -13.60 -20.09 13.51
N TRP A 78 -12.61 -20.95 13.78
CA TRP A 78 -11.21 -20.57 13.97
C TRP A 78 -10.34 -21.00 12.79
N THR A 79 -9.40 -20.14 12.41
CA THR A 79 -8.38 -20.48 11.42
C THR A 79 -7.17 -21.12 12.10
N GLY A 80 -6.41 -21.92 11.34
CA GLY A 80 -5.08 -22.34 11.78
C GLY A 80 -4.10 -21.15 11.83
N PRO A 81 -2.83 -21.38 12.21
CA PRO A 81 -1.80 -20.35 12.15
C PRO A 81 -1.64 -19.81 10.72
N ILE A 82 -1.70 -18.48 10.57
CA ILE A 82 -1.58 -17.80 9.27
C ILE A 82 -0.52 -16.70 9.37
N ASP A 83 0.31 -16.58 8.33
CA ASP A 83 1.24 -15.44 8.20
C ASP A 83 0.50 -14.18 7.75
N LEU A 84 0.12 -13.36 8.73
CA LEU A 84 -0.55 -12.08 8.50
C LEU A 84 0.35 -11.05 7.80
N LYS A 85 1.68 -11.15 7.95
CA LYS A 85 2.61 -10.17 7.36
C LYS A 85 2.53 -10.25 5.83
N GLY A 86 2.69 -11.44 5.26
CA GLY A 86 2.60 -11.62 3.82
C GLY A 86 1.24 -11.23 3.24
N LEU A 87 0.16 -11.47 3.98
CA LEU A 87 -1.18 -11.06 3.58
C LEU A 87 -1.34 -9.54 3.57
N PHE A 88 -0.93 -8.85 4.64
CA PHE A 88 -1.05 -7.40 4.71
C PHE A 88 -0.11 -6.67 3.75
N GLU A 89 1.05 -7.23 3.42
CA GLU A 89 1.93 -6.68 2.39
C GLU A 89 1.26 -6.71 1.01
N ARG A 90 0.62 -7.83 0.66
CA ARG A 90 -0.14 -7.97 -0.61
C ARG A 90 -1.38 -7.09 -0.65
N PHE A 91 -2.15 -7.08 0.44
CA PHE A 91 -3.28 -6.16 0.62
C PHE A 91 -2.88 -4.69 0.42
N THR A 92 -1.79 -4.27 1.06
CA THR A 92 -1.28 -2.90 0.97
C THR A 92 -0.84 -2.60 -0.47
N MET A 93 -0.16 -3.54 -1.12
CA MET A 93 0.31 -3.39 -2.50
C MET A 93 -0.85 -3.21 -3.48
N ASP A 94 -1.87 -4.07 -3.42
CA ASP A 94 -3.01 -4.03 -4.33
C ASP A 94 -3.86 -2.78 -4.11
N THR A 95 -4.11 -2.41 -2.84
CA THR A 95 -4.84 -1.19 -2.48
C THR A 95 -4.09 0.06 -2.93
N ALA A 96 -2.78 0.16 -2.66
CA ALA A 96 -1.99 1.34 -3.03
C ALA A 96 -1.86 1.49 -4.56
N THR A 97 -1.67 0.39 -5.28
CA THR A 97 -1.51 0.45 -6.74
C THR A 97 -2.81 0.82 -7.43
N GLU A 98 -3.96 0.29 -7.00
CA GLU A 98 -5.26 0.70 -7.53
C GLU A 98 -5.59 2.15 -7.18
N ALA A 99 -5.28 2.60 -5.96
CA ALA A 99 -5.51 3.99 -5.56
C ALA A 99 -4.65 5.00 -6.34
N ILE A 100 -3.38 4.67 -6.61
CA ILE A 100 -2.44 5.60 -7.25
C ILE A 100 -2.51 5.53 -8.78
N PHE A 101 -2.68 4.33 -9.36
CA PHE A 101 -2.59 4.08 -10.80
C PHE A 101 -3.92 3.67 -11.45
N GLY A 102 -5.00 3.53 -10.67
CA GLY A 102 -6.30 3.07 -11.15
C GLY A 102 -6.34 1.57 -11.49
N ARG A 103 -5.26 0.82 -11.21
CA ARG A 103 -5.19 -0.63 -11.46
C ARG A 103 -4.34 -1.35 -10.41
N SER A 104 -4.78 -2.53 -10.04
CA SER A 104 -4.06 -3.44 -9.16
C SER A 104 -2.93 -4.18 -9.86
N VAL A 105 -1.91 -4.56 -9.09
CA VAL A 105 -0.95 -5.59 -9.52
C VAL A 105 -1.44 -7.02 -9.23
N ASN A 106 -2.60 -7.14 -8.54
CA ASN A 106 -3.26 -8.40 -8.23
C ASN A 106 -2.38 -9.37 -7.43
N SER A 107 -1.51 -8.85 -6.56
CA SER A 107 -0.54 -9.63 -5.79
C SER A 107 -1.18 -10.70 -4.90
N GLN A 108 -2.42 -10.49 -4.44
CA GLN A 108 -3.20 -11.51 -3.73
C GLN A 108 -3.63 -12.68 -4.63
N LEU A 109 -4.04 -12.40 -5.87
CA LEU A 109 -4.44 -13.44 -6.83
C LEU A 109 -3.25 -14.31 -7.25
N TRP A 110 -2.10 -13.68 -7.51
CA TRP A 110 -0.86 -14.41 -7.82
C TRP A 110 -0.47 -15.38 -6.70
N ALA A 111 -0.62 -14.95 -5.44
CA ALA A 111 -0.34 -15.79 -4.29
C ALA A 111 -1.31 -16.97 -4.14
N LYS A 112 -2.59 -16.78 -4.53
CA LYS A 112 -3.59 -17.85 -4.52
C LYS A 112 -3.27 -18.91 -5.58
N ALA A 113 -2.90 -18.50 -6.79
CA ALA A 113 -2.51 -19.40 -7.86
C ALA A 113 -1.26 -20.24 -7.52
N SER A 114 -0.23 -19.62 -6.95
CA SER A 114 0.98 -20.35 -6.53
C SER A 114 0.72 -21.39 -5.44
N ASN A 115 -0.26 -21.15 -4.56
CA ASN A 115 -0.63 -22.09 -3.51
C ASN A 115 -1.48 -23.27 -4.03
N SER A 116 -2.18 -23.12 -5.17
CA SER A 116 -2.92 -24.21 -5.79
C SER A 116 -2.04 -25.17 -6.60
N GLU A 117 -0.91 -24.70 -7.15
CA GLU A 117 0.02 -25.54 -7.92
C GLU A 117 0.95 -26.39 -7.03
N GLY A 118 1.04 -26.06 -5.74
CA GLY A 118 1.85 -26.78 -4.74
C GLY A 118 1.12 -27.87 -3.95
N LYS A 119 -0.11 -28.24 -4.34
CA LYS A 119 -0.89 -29.34 -3.74
C LYS A 119 -1.06 -30.49 -4.71
#